data_AF-B6XBC1-F1
#
_entry.id   AF-B6XBC1-F1
#
_cell.length_a   1.000
_cell.length_b   1.000
_cell.length_c   1.000
_cell.angle_alpha   90.00
_cell.angle_beta   90.00
_cell.angle_gamma   90.00
#
_symmetry.space_group_name_H-M   'P 1'
#
loop_
_entity.id
_entity.type
_entity.pdbx_description
1 polymer ?
#
loop_
_entity_poly.entity_id
_entity_poly.type
_entity_poly.pdbx_seq_one_letter_code
_entity_poly.pdbx_strand_id
1 'polypeptide(L)' 'MDKLRERIIEVLQCNQLTTDEIYHLCSPDYSRSQVSCIISHLEAGGIIKKNTCEYWELINE' A
#
# COMPACT_ATOMS: atom_id res chain seq x y z
N MET A 1 -13.03 -4.93 -1.07
CA MET A 1 -11.59 -4.72 -1.31
C MET A 1 -11.29 -3.27 -1.66
N ASP A 2 -12.23 -2.55 -2.29
CA ASP A 2 -12.04 -1.15 -2.69
C ASP A 2 -11.72 -0.21 -1.52
N LYS A 3 -12.35 -0.39 -0.35
CA LYS A 3 -12.00 0.39 0.86
C LYS A 3 -10.56 0.22 1.33
N LEU A 4 -10.00 -0.99 1.23
CA LEU A 4 -8.60 -1.23 1.60
C LEU A 4 -7.67 -0.59 0.58
N ARG A 5 -8.01 -0.69 -0.71
CA ARG A 5 -7.29 -0.02 -1.80
C ARG A 5 -7.26 1.49 -1.62
N GLU A 6 -8.40 2.12 -1.39
CA GLU A 6 -8.53 3.56 -1.14
C GLU A 6 -7.70 3.98 0.08
N ARG A 7 -7.82 3.25 1.19
CA ARG A 7 -7.05 3.54 2.40
C ARG A 7 -5.54 3.42 2.21
N ILE A 8 -5.06 2.42 1.46
CA ILE A 8 -3.63 2.31 1.14
C ILE A 8 -3.18 3.50 0.27
N ILE A 9 -3.98 3.90 -0.72
CA ILE A 9 -3.67 5.06 -1.56
C ILE A 9 -3.62 6.33 -0.71
N GLU A 10 -4.62 6.60 0.13
CA GLU A 10 -4.66 7.78 1.01
C GLU A 10 -3.44 7.86 1.93
N VAL A 11 -3.05 6.75 2.53
CA VAL A 11 -1.88 6.71 3.41
C VAL A 11 -0.59 7.01 2.64
N LEU A 12 -0.47 6.53 1.40
CA LEU A 12 0.70 6.74 0.54
C LEU A 12 0.73 8.12 -0.16
N GLN A 13 -0.34 8.91 -0.11
CA GLN A 13 -0.36 10.27 -0.69
C GLN A 13 0.66 11.20 -0.02
N CYS A 14 0.88 11.04 1.30
CA CYS A 14 1.74 11.92 2.07
C CYS A 14 2.96 11.20 2.67
N ASN A 15 3.10 9.88 2.47
CA ASN A 15 4.10 9.06 3.14
C ASN A 15 4.67 8.00 2.20
N GLN A 16 5.93 7.62 2.42
CA GLN A 16 6.49 6.38 1.89
C GLN A 16 6.47 5.35 3.02
N LEU A 17 5.88 4.19 2.79
CA LEU A 17 5.71 3.17 3.84
C LEU A 17 6.11 1.78 3.36
N THR A 18 6.68 0.99 4.27
CA THR A 18 6.90 -0.44 4.08
C THR A 18 5.59 -1.22 4.14
N THR A 19 5.60 -2.47 3.65
CA THR A 19 4.44 -3.36 3.74
C THR A 19 4.02 -3.62 5.20
N ASP A 20 4.97 -3.69 6.13
CA ASP A 20 4.68 -3.87 7.55
C ASP A 20 3.96 -2.65 8.15
N GLU A 21 4.41 -1.44 7.84
CA GLU A 21 3.76 -0.21 8.30
C GLU A 21 2.33 -0.08 7.74
N ILE A 22 2.15 -0.37 6.44
CA ILE A 22 0.82 -0.38 5.81
C ILE A 22 -0.08 -1.42 6.50
N TYR A 23 0.45 -2.61 6.79
CA TYR A 23 -0.29 -3.65 7.53
C TYR A 23 -0.70 -3.18 8.93
N HIS A 24 0.21 -2.57 9.69
CA HIS A 24 -0.09 -2.05 11.02
C HIS A 24 -1.18 -0.97 11.01
N LEU A 25 -1.21 -0.10 9.99
CA LEU A 25 -2.25 0.93 9.82
C LEU A 25 -3.62 0.38 9.41
N CYS A 26 -3.65 -0.82 8.84
CA CYS A 26 -4.85 -1.52 8.40
C CYS A 26 -5.34 -2.58 9.40
N SER A 27 -4.54 -2.87 10.43
CA SER A 27 -4.88 -3.82 11.50
C SER A 27 -5.83 -3.17 12.52
N PRO A 28 -6.81 -3.90 13.07
CA PRO A 28 -7.10 -5.33 12.88
C PRO A 28 -8.07 -5.62 11.72
N ASP A 29 -8.51 -4.60 10.99
CA ASP A 29 -9.57 -4.71 9.98
C ASP A 29 -9.19 -5.62 8.79
N TYR A 30 -7.89 -5.75 8.52
CA TYR A 30 -7.37 -6.54 7.40
C TYR A 30 -6.18 -7.41 7.79
N SER A 31 -6.16 -8.62 7.24
CA SER A 31 -5.03 -9.55 7.37
C SER A 31 -3.83 -9.10 6.53
N ARG A 32 -2.63 -9.54 6.92
CA ARG A 32 -1.39 -9.28 6.17
C ARG A 32 -1.49 -9.74 4.72
N SER A 33 -2.10 -10.91 4.47
CA SER A 33 -2.30 -11.45 3.12
C SER A 33 -3.21 -10.56 2.25
N GLN A 34 -4.26 -9.97 2.83
CA GLN A 34 -5.12 -9.02 2.10
C GLN A 34 -4.37 -7.74 1.75
N VAL A 35 -3.58 -7.20 2.68
CA VAL A 35 -2.74 -6.02 2.44
C VAL A 35 -1.73 -6.29 1.34
N SER A 36 -0.97 -7.39 1.44
CA SER A 36 -0.01 -7.78 0.41
C SER A 36 -0.66 -7.98 -0.96
N CYS A 37 -1.84 -8.61 -1.01
CA CYS A 37 -2.59 -8.79 -2.26
C CYS A 37 -2.93 -7.44 -2.92
N ILE A 38 -3.46 -6.49 -2.15
CA ILE A 38 -3.80 -5.16 -2.69
C ILE A 38 -2.55 -4.40 -3.15
N ILE A 39 -1.44 -4.46 -2.39
CA ILE A 39 -0.17 -3.85 -2.78
C ILE A 39 0.28 -4.40 -4.15
N SER A 40 0.28 -5.73 -4.34
CA SER A 40 0.64 -6.33 -5.63
C SER A 40 -0.28 -5.90 -6.77
N HIS A 41 -1.59 -5.73 -6.52
CA HIS A 41 -2.51 -5.21 -7.53
C HIS A 41 -2.24 -3.74 -7.89
N LEU A 42 -1.91 -2.91 -6.89
CA LEU A 42 -1.58 -1.51 -7.11
C LEU A 42 -0.25 -1.35 -7.87
N GLU A 43 0.74 -2.18 -7.54
CA GLU A 43 2.03 -2.24 -8.23
C GLU A 43 1.86 -2.69 -9.69
N ALA A 44 1.15 -3.80 -9.93
CA ALA A 44 0.86 -4.29 -11.28
C ALA A 44 0.04 -3.29 -12.11
N GLY A 45 -0.80 -2.47 -11.45
CA GLY A 45 -1.56 -1.40 -12.08
C GLY A 45 -0.77 -0.11 -12.33
N GLY A 46 0.52 -0.06 -11.95
CA GLY A 46 1.35 1.14 -12.10
C GLY A 46 0.91 2.32 -11.23
N ILE A 47 0.23 2.06 -10.11
CA ILE A 47 -0.24 3.10 -9.19
C ILE A 47 0.82 3.39 -8.12
N ILE A 48 1.53 2.35 -7.68
CA ILE A 48 2.62 2.45 -6.69
C ILE A 48 3.87 1.77 -7.21
N LYS A 49 5.03 2.19 -6.71
CA LYS A 49 6.31 1.53 -6.92
C LYS A 49 7.02 1.28 -5.60
N LYS A 50 7.86 0.24 -5.56
CA LYS A 50 8.79 0.01 -4.46
C LYS A 50 10.10 0.75 -4.75
N ASN A 51 10.60 1.52 -3.80
CA ASN A 51 11.91 2.15 -3.90
C ASN A 51 13.03 1.17 -3.44
N THR A 52 14.28 1.60 -3.57
CA THR A 52 15.47 0.80 -3.20
C THR A 52 15.55 0.50 -1.70
N CYS A 53 14.85 1.27 -0.87
CA CYS A 53 14.79 1.11 0.58
C CYS A 53 13.55 0.31 1.03
N GLU A 54 12.89 -0.38 0.10
CA GLU A 54 11.69 -1.19 0.34
C GLU A 54 10.40 -0.43 0.71
N TYR A 55 10.39 0.89 0.60
CA TYR A 55 9.18 1.68 0.80
C TYR A 55 8.35 1.74 -0.47
N TRP A 56 7.04 1.69 -0.29
CA TRP A 56 6.06 1.94 -1.33
C TRP A 56 5.77 3.44 -1.42
N GLU A 57 5.66 3.94 -2.64
CA GLU A 57 5.29 5.32 -2.94
C GLU A 57 4.34 5.36 -4.14
N LEU A 58 3.44 6.36 -4.19
CA LEU A 58 2.59 6.58 -5.35
C LEU A 58 3.45 7.01 -6.56
N ILE A 59 3.06 6.55 -7.75
CA ILE A 59 3.73 6.92 -9.01
C ILE A 59 3.27 8.31 -9.52
N ASN A 60 2.16 8.85 -9.01
CA ASN A 60 1.61 10.13 -9.43
C ASN A 60 2.18 11.32 -8.63
N GLU A 61 2.97 12.15 -9.32
CA GLU A 61 2.45 13.39 -9.93
C GLU A 61 2.61 13.32 -11.45
#